data_AF-A0A957X3N8-F1
#
_entry.id   AF-A0A957X3N8-F1
#
_cell.length_a   1.000
_cell.length_b   1.000
_cell.length_c   1.000
_cell.angle_alpha   90.00
_cell.angle_beta   90.00
_cell.angle_gamma   90.00
#
_symmetry.space_group_name_H-M   'P 1'
#
loop_
_entity.id
_entity.type
_entity.pdbx_description
1 polymer ?
#
loop_
_entity_poly.entity_id
_entity_poly.type
_entity_poly.pdbx_seq_one_letter_code
_entity_poly.pdbx_strand_id
1 'polypeptide(L)' 'LEACKALLAKDALFVLYSCHTPGFTPLTLENQLADVVAGRGGKLESGEMSVAEPTGRQLPSGTYVRWLADD' A
#
# COMPACT_ATOMS: atom_id res chain seq x y z
N LEU A 1 -0.37 0.48 12.16
CA LEU A 1 -1.50 -0.01 11.33
C LEU A 1 -2.76 -0.23 12.15
N GLU A 2 -2.73 -0.93 13.29
CA GLU A 2 -3.91 -1.13 14.15
C GLU A 2 -4.68 0.16 14.51
N ALA A 3 -3.98 1.23 14.88
CA ALA A 3 -4.63 2.52 15.15
C ALA A 3 -5.34 3.09 13.90
N CYS A 4 -4.77 2.92 12.70
CA CYS A 4 -5.40 3.35 11.45
C CYS A 4 -6.63 2.50 11.14
N LYS A 5 -6.58 1.19 11.41
CA LYS A 5 -7.73 0.27 11.29
C LYS A 5 -8.92 0.74 12.13
N ALA A 6 -8.65 1.14 13.38
CA ALA A 6 -9.67 1.63 14.31
C ALA A 6 -10.31 2.96 13.89
N LEU A 7 -9.60 3.78 13.10
CA LEU A 7 -10.06 5.08 12.61
C LEU A 7 -10.66 5.04 11.20
N LEU A 8 -10.59 3.89 10.51
CA LEU A 8 -11.04 3.77 9.13
C LEU A 8 -12.58 3.83 9.06
N ALA A 9 -13.10 4.88 8.41
CA ALA A 9 -14.54 5.07 8.23
C ALA A 9 -15.22 3.84 7.60
N LYS A 10 -16.52 3.65 7.86
CA LYS A 10 -17.27 2.51 7.31
C LYS A 10 -17.35 2.56 5.78
N ASP A 11 -17.42 3.76 5.23
CA ASP A 11 -17.50 4.12 3.81
C ASP A 11 -16.16 4.62 3.25
N ALA A 12 -15.03 4.22 3.85
CA ALA A 12 -13.72 4.59 3.35
C ALA A 12 -13.50 4.07 1.92
N LEU A 13 -13.06 4.95 1.02
CA LEU A 13 -12.86 4.63 -0.39
C LEU A 13 -11.55 3.88 -0.65
N PHE A 14 -10.50 4.18 0.11
CA PHE A 14 -9.19 3.56 -0.05
C PHE A 14 -8.32 3.70 1.21
N VAL A 15 -7.25 2.91 1.25
CA VAL A 15 -6.11 3.09 2.16
C VAL A 15 -4.84 2.99 1.33
N LEU A 16 -3.94 3.96 1.45
CA LEU A 16 -2.61 3.93 0.85
C LEU A 16 -1.57 3.78 1.96
N TYR A 17 -0.71 2.77 1.84
CA TYR A 17 0.37 2.50 2.76
C TYR A 17 1.69 2.39 1.99
N SER A 18 2.67 3.20 2.37
CA SER A 18 4.00 3.21 1.77
C SER A 18 5.10 3.05 2.81
N CYS A 19 6.24 2.51 2.39
CA CYS A 19 7.42 2.33 3.21
C CYS A 19 8.69 2.65 2.40
N HIS A 20 9.58 3.46 2.98
CA HIS A 20 10.87 3.84 2.39
C HIS A 20 12.06 3.14 3.07
N THR A 21 11.80 2.27 4.04
CA THR A 21 12.84 1.52 4.74
C THR A 21 13.35 0.38 3.86
N PRO A 22 14.67 0.28 3.60
CA PRO A 22 15.23 -0.84 2.84
C PRO A 22 14.88 -2.20 3.46
N GLY A 23 14.64 -3.19 2.60
CA GLY A 23 14.30 -4.57 3.01
C GLY A 23 12.80 -4.84 3.21
N PHE A 24 11.95 -3.80 3.21
CA PHE A 24 10.51 -3.99 3.03
C PHE A 24 10.19 -4.24 1.56
N THR A 25 9.28 -5.17 1.30
CA THR A 25 8.86 -5.56 -0.05
C THR A 25 7.37 -5.29 -0.26
N PRO A 26 6.90 -5.19 -1.52
CA PRO A 26 5.48 -5.07 -1.83
C PRO A 26 4.63 -6.15 -1.15
N LEU A 27 5.11 -7.41 -1.16
CA LEU A 27 4.43 -8.53 -0.50
C LEU A 27 4.33 -8.35 1.02
N THR A 28 5.38 -7.80 1.66
CA THR A 28 5.35 -7.51 3.10
C THR A 28 4.25 -6.50 3.42
N LEU A 29 4.17 -5.41 2.66
CA LEU A 29 3.17 -4.37 2.85
C LEU A 29 1.77 -4.89 2.53
N GLU A 30 1.62 -5.68 1.48
CA GLU A 30 0.34 -6.27 1.07
C GLU A 30 -0.25 -7.16 2.17
N ASN A 31 0.54 -8.06 2.75
CA ASN A 31 0.10 -8.89 3.87
C ASN A 31 -0.35 -8.03 5.06
N GLN A 32 0.40 -6.96 5.38
CA GLN A 32 0.07 -6.06 6.48
C GLN A 32 -1.21 -5.25 6.22
N LEU A 33 -1.45 -4.77 4.99
CA LEU A 33 -2.67 -4.05 4.67
C LEU A 33 -3.87 -4.99 4.57
N ALA A 34 -3.69 -6.22 4.09
CA ALA A 34 -4.75 -7.24 4.05
C ALA A 34 -5.35 -7.49 5.44
N ASP A 35 -4.53 -7.56 6.49
CA ASP A 35 -5.01 -7.71 7.87
C ASP A 35 -5.81 -6.49 8.38
N VAL A 36 -5.48 -5.29 7.89
CA VAL A 36 -6.18 -4.04 8.23
C VAL A 36 -7.55 -3.98 7.57
N VAL A 37 -7.65 -4.37 6.30
CA VAL A 37 -8.89 -4.29 5.51
C VAL A 37 -9.68 -5.60 5.44
N ALA A 38 -9.28 -6.60 6.23
CA ALA A 38 -9.95 -7.89 6.32
C ALA A 38 -11.48 -7.72 6.51
N GLY A 39 -12.25 -8.31 5.59
CA GLY A 39 -13.71 -8.24 5.58
C GLY A 39 -14.33 -7.00 4.92
N ARG A 40 -13.53 -6.07 4.36
CA ARG A 40 -14.04 -4.84 3.71
C ARG A 40 -14.26 -4.93 2.20
N GLY A 41 -14.18 -6.13 1.60
CA GLY A 41 -14.24 -6.29 0.14
C GLY A 41 -13.09 -5.55 -0.56
N GLY A 42 -13.25 -5.22 -1.83
CA GLY A 42 -12.30 -4.39 -2.58
C GLY A 42 -11.07 -5.14 -3.10
N LYS A 43 -10.07 -4.36 -3.56
CA LYS A 43 -8.86 -4.87 -4.21
C LYS A 43 -7.61 -4.27 -3.60
N LEU A 44 -6.56 -5.10 -3.50
CA LEU A 44 -5.21 -4.68 -3.16
C LEU A 44 -4.36 -4.56 -4.42
N GLU A 45 -3.56 -3.52 -4.49
CA GLU A 45 -2.56 -3.29 -5.53
C GLU A 45 -1.26 -2.87 -4.85
N SER A 46 -0.18 -3.63 -5.05
CA SER A 46 1.14 -3.37 -4.46
C SER A 46 2.22 -3.26 -5.52
N GLY A 47 3.28 -2.52 -5.20
CA GLY A 47 4.41 -2.35 -6.11
C GLY A 47 5.60 -1.62 -5.52
N GLU A 48 6.66 -1.55 -6.32
CA GLU A 48 7.83 -0.72 -6.04
C GLU A 48 7.58 0.71 -6.51
N MET A 49 7.99 1.68 -5.70
CA MET A 49 8.07 3.08 -6.08
C MET A 49 9.46 3.36 -6.64
N SER A 50 9.51 4.11 -7.73
CA SER A 50 10.78 4.54 -8.30
C SER A 50 10.71 5.96 -8.84
N VAL A 51 11.86 6.63 -8.85
CA VAL A 51 12.04 7.93 -9.50
C VAL A 51 12.81 7.70 -10.79
N ALA A 52 12.20 8.07 -11.91
CA ALA A 52 12.83 7.96 -13.22
C ALA A 52 13.88 9.06 -13.41
N GLU A 53 15.07 8.69 -13.89
CA GLU A 53 16.03 9.66 -14.41
C GLU A 53 15.79 9.93 -15.92
N PRO A 54 16.27 11.05 -16.48
CA PRO A 54 16.06 11.39 -17.89
C PRO A 54 16.54 10.34 -18.90
N THR A 55 17.54 9.54 -18.52
CA THR A 55 18.17 8.49 -19.35
C THR A 55 17.55 7.10 -19.18
N GLY A 56 16.49 6.96 -18.36
CA GLY A 56 15.66 5.75 -18.28
C GLY A 56 16.01 4.76 -17.18
N ARG A 57 17.03 5.00 -16.34
CA ARG A 57 17.18 4.22 -15.10
C ARG A 57 16.13 4.63 -14.07
N GLN A 58 15.76 3.67 -13.23
CA GLN A 58 14.81 3.85 -12.14
C GLN A 58 15.59 3.85 -10.82
N LEU A 59 15.54 4.95 -10.06
CA LEU A 59 16.06 5.00 -8.69
C LEU A 59 14.99 4.42 -7.75
N PRO A 60 15.26 3.31 -7.02
CA PRO A 60 14.31 2.77 -6.04
C PRO A 60 13.99 3.81 -4.98
N SER A 61 12.69 3.96 -4.66
CA SER A 61 12.19 4.96 -3.72
C SER A 61 11.25 4.36 -2.67
N GLY A 62 11.31 3.06 -2.45
CA GLY A 62 10.47 2.34 -1.48
C GLY A 62 9.36 1.54 -2.14
N THR A 63 8.40 1.08 -1.36
CA THR A 63 7.29 0.24 -1.81
C THR A 63 5.95 0.79 -1.32
N TYR A 64 4.88 0.49 -2.04
CA TYR A 64 3.52 0.84 -1.67
C TYR A 64 2.58 -0.35 -1.78
N VAL A 65 1.47 -0.25 -1.06
CA VAL A 65 0.24 -1.00 -1.31
C VAL A 65 -0.95 -0.07 -1.13
N ARG A 66 -1.97 -0.26 -1.96
CA ARG A 66 -3.25 0.43 -1.84
C ARG A 66 -4.39 -0.59 -1.81
N TRP A 67 -5.30 -0.40 -0.85
CA TRP A 67 -6.63 -1.01 -0.89
C TRP A 67 -7.61 -0.01 -1.51
N LEU A 68 -8.46 -0.47 -2.42
CA LEU A 68 -9.57 0.29 -3.01
C LEU A 68 -10.87 -0.47 -2.71
N ALA A 69 -11.87 0.22 -2.18
CA ALA A 69 -13.20 -0.34 -1.97
C ALA A 69 -13.86 -0.77 -3.30
N ASP A 70 -14.79 -1.72 -3.23
CA ASP A 70 -15.65 -2.04 -4.38
C ASP A 70 -16.61 -0.86 -4.66
N ASP A 71 -17.05 -0.75 -5.92
CA ASP A 71 -18.05 0.23 -6.35
C ASP A 71 -19.45 -0.02 -5.73
#